data_AF-A0A3D3CFE0-F1
#
_entry.id   AF-A0A3D3CFE0-F1
#
_cell.length_a   1.000
_cell.length_b   1.000
_cell.length_c   1.000
_cell.angle_alpha   90.00
_cell.angle_beta   90.00
_cell.angle_gamma   90.00
#
_symmetry.space_group_name_H-M   'P 1'
#
loop_
_entity.id
_entity.type
_entity.pdbx_description
1 polymer ?
#
loop_
_entity_poly.entity_id
_entity_poly.type
_entity_poly.pdbx_seq_one_letter_code
_entity_poly.pdbx_strand_id
1 'polypeptide(L)'
;MNMSHLRRNCIAAAIALFLLSVAGFGVASAQAPDGHSARDSADWTGYYHGTVPAASSPGIEVWLNLDEFDGKVRYDLVETYLEEKDGTVRSTGTAKWRDGSALQLVGKDENRVLFVAEGWVQFLGADETTGDEKSDYVLRRMDAFAGDGQQLLVDPTQVRVCVQNGRRIIAFPGLINFEHRTEGGHTSLAGDFVIDVEKKEYEMPSVRYYHDRFATGKLMHSAEENEGDWLPFSGDEDVLAQALEAYRGE
;
A
#
# COMPACT_ATOMS: atom_id res chain seq x y z
N MET A 1 16.53 19.40 -4.91
CA MET A 1 15.87 18.84 -6.10
C MET A 1 14.50 18.27 -5.73
N ASN A 2 13.62 19.20 -5.35
CA ASN A 2 12.21 19.02 -5.02
C ASN A 2 11.50 17.99 -5.94
N MET A 3 10.70 17.04 -5.40
CA MET A 3 9.92 16.03 -6.15
C MET A 3 9.20 16.58 -7.38
N SER A 4 8.82 17.86 -7.38
CA SER A 4 8.25 18.56 -8.54
C SER A 4 9.14 18.50 -9.79
N HIS A 5 10.47 18.38 -9.64
CA HIS A 5 11.42 18.17 -10.73
C HIS A 5 11.49 16.71 -11.20
N LEU A 6 11.40 15.72 -10.30
CA LEU A 6 11.29 14.30 -10.69
C LEU A 6 9.98 14.01 -11.41
N ARG A 7 8.88 14.64 -10.98
CA ARG A 7 7.55 14.56 -11.62
C ARG A 7 7.54 15.03 -13.08
N ARG A 8 8.50 15.88 -13.49
CA ARG A 8 8.59 16.38 -14.88
C ARG A 8 9.36 15.46 -15.84
N ASN A 9 10.22 14.57 -15.34
CA ASN A 9 11.17 13.83 -16.17
C ASN A 9 10.99 12.29 -16.17
N CYS A 10 10.06 11.74 -15.39
CA CYS A 10 9.87 10.29 -15.30
C CYS A 10 8.51 9.91 -15.91
N ILE A 11 8.55 9.31 -17.11
CA ILE A 11 7.38 8.80 -17.82
C ILE A 11 6.96 7.48 -17.15
N ALA A 12 5.69 7.36 -16.76
CA ALA A 12 5.13 6.11 -16.28
C ALA A 12 5.19 5.04 -17.40
N ALA A 13 5.90 3.94 -17.16
CA ALA A 13 5.90 2.79 -18.06
C ALA A 13 4.63 1.96 -17.81
N ALA A 14 3.60 2.14 -18.64
CA ALA A 14 2.46 1.25 -18.68
C ALA A 14 2.79 0.05 -19.58
N ILE A 15 2.95 -1.13 -19.00
CA ILE A 15 3.12 -2.38 -19.76
C ILE A 15 1.72 -2.82 -20.24
N ALA A 16 1.39 -2.48 -21.49
CA ALA A 16 0.18 -2.96 -22.16
C ALA A 16 0.52 -4.18 -23.02
N LEU A 17 0.10 -5.38 -22.59
CA LEU A 17 0.22 -6.60 -23.38
C LEU A 17 -0.99 -6.71 -24.33
N PHE A 18 -0.76 -6.47 -25.61
CA PHE A 18 -1.75 -6.60 -26.68
C PHE A 18 -1.62 -7.98 -27.33
N LEU A 19 -2.69 -8.79 -27.36
CA LEU A 19 -2.78 -9.96 -28.24
C LEU A 19 -4.09 -9.96 -29.02
N LEU A 20 -3.95 -10.17 -30.33
CA LEU A 20 -4.97 -10.00 -31.35
C LEU A 20 -5.44 -11.35 -31.90
N SER A 21 -6.76 -11.55 -31.89
CA SER A 21 -7.64 -12.31 -32.80
C SER A 21 -7.50 -13.84 -32.98
N VAL A 22 -8.63 -14.56 -32.99
CA VAL A 22 -9.36 -15.01 -34.21
C VAL A 22 -10.77 -15.45 -33.80
N ALA A 23 -11.78 -15.10 -34.61
CA ALA A 23 -13.17 -15.51 -34.45
C ALA A 23 -13.41 -16.92 -35.01
N GLY A 24 -14.10 -17.77 -34.24
CA GLY A 24 -14.65 -19.06 -34.68
C GLY A 24 -15.97 -19.34 -33.97
N PHE A 25 -17.06 -19.46 -34.73
CA PHE A 25 -18.37 -19.83 -34.21
C PHE A 25 -18.36 -21.27 -33.70
N GLY A 26 -18.69 -21.46 -32.41
CA GLY A 26 -18.78 -22.76 -31.75
C GLY A 26 -19.87 -22.75 -30.68
N VAL A 27 -20.64 -23.84 -30.65
CA VAL A 27 -21.90 -24.05 -29.92
C VAL A 27 -21.77 -23.75 -28.42
N ALA A 28 -22.76 -23.05 -27.85
CA ALA A 28 -22.84 -22.73 -26.42
C ALA A 28 -22.90 -24.00 -25.57
N SER A 29 -21.75 -24.42 -25.03
CA SER A 29 -21.66 -25.26 -23.85
C SER A 29 -21.78 -24.34 -22.64
N ALA A 30 -22.71 -24.62 -21.73
CA ALA A 30 -22.74 -23.97 -20.43
C ALA A 30 -21.42 -24.27 -19.70
N GLN A 31 -20.48 -23.33 -19.76
CA GLN A 31 -19.33 -23.34 -18.86
C GLN A 31 -19.89 -23.13 -17.45
N ALA A 32 -19.59 -24.06 -16.55
CA ALA A 32 -19.68 -23.79 -15.12
C ALA A 32 -18.89 -22.50 -14.84
N PRO A 33 -19.38 -21.57 -14.00
CA PRO A 33 -18.62 -20.37 -13.70
C PRO A 33 -17.25 -20.80 -13.16
N ASP A 34 -16.18 -20.33 -13.80
CA ASP A 34 -14.81 -20.52 -13.32
C ASP A 34 -14.76 -20.04 -11.86
N GLY A 35 -14.58 -21.00 -10.95
CA GLY A 35 -14.73 -20.86 -9.51
C GLY A 35 -13.54 -20.15 -8.85
N HIS A 36 -13.18 -18.97 -9.34
CA HIS A 36 -12.17 -18.11 -8.73
C HIS A 36 -12.90 -16.95 -8.04
N SER A 37 -13.33 -17.18 -6.79
CA SER A 37 -13.79 -16.08 -5.93
C SER A 37 -12.59 -15.36 -5.31
N ALA A 38 -12.76 -14.11 -4.88
CA ALA A 38 -11.69 -13.39 -4.19
C ALA A 38 -11.23 -14.13 -2.92
N ARG A 39 -12.12 -14.86 -2.25
CA ARG A 39 -11.78 -15.76 -1.14
C ARG A 39 -10.81 -16.88 -1.54
N ASP A 40 -10.99 -17.45 -2.73
CA ASP A 40 -10.23 -18.61 -3.21
C ASP A 40 -8.95 -18.19 -3.95
N SER A 41 -8.74 -16.89 -4.19
CA SER A 41 -7.45 -16.36 -4.64
C SER A 41 -6.50 -16.22 -3.45
N ALA A 42 -5.22 -16.52 -3.65
CA ALA A 42 -4.22 -16.43 -2.58
C ALA A 42 -3.74 -14.99 -2.30
N ASP A 43 -4.38 -13.98 -2.91
CA ASP A 43 -3.75 -12.66 -3.10
C ASP A 43 -4.50 -11.48 -2.46
N TRP A 44 -5.48 -11.77 -1.61
CA TRP A 44 -6.25 -10.74 -0.90
C TRP A 44 -5.65 -10.37 0.46
N THR A 45 -4.77 -11.19 1.05
CA THR A 45 -4.06 -10.81 2.26
C THR A 45 -3.04 -9.71 1.96
N GLY A 46 -2.88 -8.77 2.88
CA GLY A 46 -1.91 -7.69 2.79
C GLY A 46 -2.44 -6.36 3.31
N TYR A 47 -1.70 -5.31 2.98
CA TYR A 47 -1.97 -3.94 3.39
C TYR A 47 -2.73 -3.20 2.31
N TYR A 48 -3.75 -2.47 2.71
CA TYR A 48 -4.55 -1.60 1.86
C TYR A 48 -4.52 -0.19 2.43
N HIS A 49 -4.40 0.79 1.56
CA HIS A 49 -4.33 2.20 1.93
C HIS A 49 -5.18 3.07 1.00
N GLY A 50 -5.73 4.14 1.55
CA GLY A 50 -6.50 5.13 0.80
C GLY A 50 -7.07 6.21 1.70
N THR A 51 -7.65 7.23 1.07
CA THR A 51 -8.39 8.28 1.78
C THR A 51 -9.85 8.21 1.39
N VAL A 52 -10.73 7.97 2.36
CA VAL A 52 -12.18 7.89 2.14
C VAL A 52 -12.88 9.17 2.59
N PRO A 53 -14.06 9.52 2.03
CA PRO A 53 -14.81 10.68 2.45
C PRO A 53 -15.18 10.64 3.93
N ALA A 54 -15.06 11.79 4.59
CA ALA A 54 -15.56 12.00 5.95
C ALA A 54 -16.77 12.93 5.94
N ALA A 55 -17.65 12.81 6.94
CA ALA A 55 -18.81 13.70 7.06
C ALA A 55 -18.44 15.14 7.47
N SER A 56 -17.33 15.32 8.21
CA SER A 56 -16.98 16.59 8.87
C SER A 56 -15.51 16.99 8.79
N SER A 57 -14.67 16.22 8.10
CA SER A 57 -13.25 16.51 7.87
C SER A 57 -12.92 16.39 6.37
N PRO A 58 -11.74 16.81 5.90
CA PRO A 58 -11.36 16.67 4.49
C PRO A 58 -11.30 15.22 3.99
N GLY A 59 -11.23 14.26 4.90
CA GLY A 59 -11.19 12.83 4.62
C GLY A 59 -10.68 12.03 5.81
N ILE A 60 -10.74 10.71 5.69
CA ILE A 60 -10.16 9.75 6.63
C ILE A 60 -9.08 9.01 5.88
N GLU A 61 -7.82 9.16 6.30
CA GLU A 61 -6.74 8.29 5.83
C GLU A 61 -6.87 6.93 6.52
N VAL A 62 -6.89 5.86 5.73
CA VAL A 62 -7.17 4.51 6.22
C VAL A 62 -6.03 3.58 5.86
N TRP A 63 -5.49 2.90 6.86
CA TRP A 63 -4.65 1.70 6.69
C TRP A 63 -5.42 0.48 7.17
N LEU A 64 -5.55 -0.52 6.31
CA LEU A 64 -6.17 -1.79 6.63
C LEU A 64 -5.18 -2.92 6.32
N ASN A 65 -4.82 -3.71 7.32
CA ASN A 65 -4.15 -4.99 7.12
C ASN A 65 -5.16 -6.12 7.21
N LEU A 66 -5.21 -6.98 6.19
CA LEU A 66 -5.96 -8.24 6.21
C LEU A 66 -4.96 -9.40 6.20
N ASP A 67 -5.09 -10.29 7.17
CA ASP A 67 -4.21 -11.45 7.32
C ASP A 67 -5.03 -12.71 7.60
N GLU A 68 -4.49 -13.87 7.24
CA GLU A 68 -5.07 -15.16 7.56
C GLU A 68 -4.08 -16.06 8.29
N PHE A 69 -4.49 -16.55 9.46
CA PHE A 69 -3.72 -17.52 10.20
C PHE A 69 -4.63 -18.61 10.74
N ASP A 70 -4.28 -19.88 10.49
CA ASP A 70 -5.05 -21.05 10.93
C ASP A 70 -6.52 -20.99 10.47
N GLY A 71 -6.74 -20.61 9.21
CA GLY A 71 -8.07 -20.51 8.59
C GLY A 71 -8.94 -19.37 9.13
N LYS A 72 -8.36 -18.43 9.89
CA LYS A 72 -9.08 -17.30 10.49
C LYS A 72 -8.52 -15.99 9.97
N VAL A 73 -9.41 -15.22 9.35
CA VAL A 73 -9.11 -13.88 8.89
C VAL A 73 -9.08 -12.92 10.08
N ARG A 74 -8.03 -12.10 10.14
CA ARG A 74 -7.85 -11.02 11.10
C ARG A 74 -7.69 -9.70 10.36
N TYR A 75 -8.07 -8.62 11.03
CA TYR A 75 -7.83 -7.29 10.53
C TYR A 75 -7.19 -6.39 11.59
N ASP A 76 -6.36 -5.46 11.13
CA ASP A 76 -5.89 -4.29 11.86
C ASP A 76 -6.20 -3.05 11.02
N LEU A 77 -7.02 -2.16 11.56
CA LEU A 77 -7.55 -0.99 10.90
C LEU A 77 -7.12 0.25 11.66
N VAL A 78 -6.49 1.19 10.96
CA VAL A 78 -6.08 2.51 11.46
C VAL A 78 -6.77 3.56 10.63
N GLU A 79 -7.48 4.47 11.29
CA GLU A 79 -8.22 5.56 10.66
C GLU A 79 -7.76 6.88 11.25
N THR A 80 -7.22 7.76 10.41
CA THR A 80 -6.77 9.10 10.80
C THR A 80 -7.66 10.15 10.14
N TYR A 81 -8.45 10.82 10.96
CA TYR A 81 -9.31 11.93 10.54
C TYR A 81 -8.43 13.14 10.25
N LEU A 82 -8.38 13.55 8.98
CA LEU A 82 -7.48 14.61 8.53
C LEU A 82 -7.84 15.95 9.17
N GLU A 83 -6.83 16.75 9.51
CA GLU A 83 -6.96 18.04 10.18
C GLU A 83 -7.55 18.00 11.60
N GLU A 84 -7.84 16.82 12.15
CA GLU A 84 -8.30 16.65 13.52
C GLU A 84 -7.13 16.33 14.46
N LYS A 85 -7.05 17.07 15.57
CA LYS A 85 -6.04 16.79 16.60
C LYS A 85 -6.42 15.50 17.34
N ASP A 86 -5.45 14.58 17.44
CA ASP A 86 -5.62 13.27 18.09
C ASP A 86 -6.74 12.42 17.43
N GLY A 87 -7.07 12.70 16.16
CA GLY A 87 -8.12 12.03 15.39
C GLY A 87 -7.73 10.65 14.85
N THR A 88 -6.89 9.89 15.55
CA THR A 88 -6.53 8.52 15.14
C THR A 88 -7.32 7.50 15.95
N VAL A 89 -8.03 6.63 15.24
CA VAL A 89 -8.77 5.49 15.81
C VAL A 89 -8.13 4.20 15.30
N ARG A 90 -8.04 3.20 16.18
CA ARG A 90 -7.64 1.84 15.81
C ARG A 90 -8.71 0.82 16.17
N SER A 91 -8.94 -0.09 15.25
CA SER A 91 -9.84 -1.22 15.41
C SER A 91 -9.11 -2.49 14.98
N THR A 92 -9.15 -3.51 15.82
CA THR A 92 -8.60 -4.83 15.51
C THR A 92 -9.63 -5.90 15.80
N GLY A 93 -9.57 -6.99 15.07
CA GLY A 93 -10.52 -8.07 15.27
C GLY A 93 -10.38 -9.20 14.27
N THR A 94 -11.47 -9.93 14.10
CA THR A 94 -11.58 -11.00 13.11
C THR A 94 -12.41 -10.53 11.93
N ALA A 95 -12.33 -11.22 10.79
CA ALA A 95 -13.24 -11.00 9.69
C ALA A 95 -13.92 -12.32 9.26
N LYS A 96 -15.10 -12.21 8.66
CA LYS A 96 -15.90 -13.34 8.21
C LYS A 96 -16.42 -13.09 6.80
N TRP A 97 -16.10 -14.01 5.90
CA TRP A 97 -16.68 -14.03 4.55
C TRP A 97 -18.20 -14.21 4.65
N ARG A 98 -18.96 -13.28 4.06
CA ARG A 98 -20.42 -13.41 3.86
C ARG A 98 -20.73 -14.19 2.59
N ASP A 99 -19.91 -13.99 1.56
CA ASP A 99 -19.88 -14.74 0.31
C ASP A 99 -18.44 -14.76 -0.26
N GLY A 100 -18.27 -15.01 -1.56
CA GLY A 100 -16.95 -15.14 -2.20
C GLY A 100 -16.15 -13.83 -2.35
N SER A 101 -16.78 -12.66 -2.18
CA SER A 101 -16.13 -11.35 -2.34
C SER A 101 -16.48 -10.35 -1.24
N ALA A 102 -17.48 -10.61 -0.40
CA ALA A 102 -17.85 -9.74 0.70
C ALA A 102 -17.29 -10.26 2.03
N LEU A 103 -16.44 -9.45 2.67
CA LEU A 103 -15.76 -9.77 3.93
C LEU A 103 -16.24 -8.82 5.04
N GLN A 104 -16.89 -9.34 6.07
CA GLN A 104 -17.35 -8.53 7.20
C GLN A 104 -16.28 -8.45 8.29
N LEU A 105 -15.92 -7.23 8.69
CA LEU A 105 -15.09 -6.96 9.85
C LEU A 105 -15.90 -7.16 11.14
N VAL A 106 -15.31 -7.80 12.15
CA VAL A 106 -15.95 -8.11 13.43
C VAL A 106 -15.02 -7.71 14.57
N GLY A 107 -15.28 -6.54 15.14
CA GLY A 107 -14.56 -5.98 16.29
C GLY A 107 -15.51 -5.41 17.35
N LYS A 108 -14.96 -4.65 18.31
CA LYS A 108 -15.71 -4.08 19.45
C LYS A 108 -16.84 -3.14 19.00
N ASP A 109 -16.54 -2.27 18.04
CA ASP A 109 -17.46 -1.27 17.47
C ASP A 109 -17.35 -1.25 15.93
N GLU A 110 -16.96 -2.39 15.35
CA GLU A 110 -16.69 -2.55 13.92
C GLU A 110 -17.51 -3.70 13.35
N ASN A 111 -18.28 -3.38 12.32
CA ASN A 111 -19.19 -4.29 11.64
C ASN A 111 -19.28 -4.05 10.13
N ARG A 112 -18.44 -3.15 9.57
CA ARG A 112 -18.41 -2.81 8.15
C ARG A 112 -18.09 -4.01 7.30
N VAL A 113 -18.54 -3.94 6.05
CA VAL A 113 -18.32 -4.97 5.04
C VAL A 113 -17.40 -4.42 4.00
N LEU A 114 -16.42 -5.21 3.61
CA LEU A 114 -15.54 -4.94 2.50
C LEU A 114 -16.00 -5.74 1.29
N PHE A 115 -16.03 -5.13 0.12
CA PHE A 115 -15.85 -5.87 -1.12
C PHE A 115 -14.36 -6.09 -1.33
N VAL A 116 -13.96 -7.33 -1.63
CA VAL A 116 -12.58 -7.74 -1.81
C VAL A 116 -12.40 -8.21 -3.25
N ALA A 117 -11.38 -7.66 -3.91
CA ALA A 117 -10.99 -8.01 -5.26
C ALA A 117 -9.45 -7.97 -5.38
N GLU A 118 -8.94 -8.35 -6.56
CA GLU A 118 -7.51 -8.35 -6.82
C GLU A 118 -6.95 -6.91 -6.74
N GLY A 119 -6.04 -6.68 -5.78
CA GLY A 119 -5.33 -5.41 -5.64
C GLY A 119 -6.12 -4.26 -4.98
N TRP A 120 -7.36 -4.47 -4.55
CA TRP A 120 -8.14 -3.43 -3.87
C TRP A 120 -9.29 -3.98 -3.02
N VAL A 121 -9.72 -3.16 -2.07
CA VAL A 121 -10.95 -3.38 -1.30
C VAL A 121 -11.80 -2.12 -1.30
N GLN A 122 -13.10 -2.25 -1.04
CA GLN A 122 -14.01 -1.12 -0.86
C GLN A 122 -14.85 -1.32 0.40
N PHE A 123 -14.99 -0.29 1.25
CA PHE A 123 -16.05 -0.29 2.25
C PHE A 123 -17.42 -0.18 1.58
N LEU A 124 -18.24 -1.21 1.73
CA LEU A 124 -19.60 -1.24 1.19
C LEU A 124 -20.58 -0.46 2.07
N GLY A 125 -21.49 0.24 1.42
CA GLY A 125 -22.70 0.78 2.02
C GLY A 125 -23.64 -0.34 2.51
N ALA A 126 -24.58 0.01 3.40
CA ALA A 126 -25.46 -0.95 4.06
C ALA A 126 -26.25 -1.87 3.10
N ASP A 127 -26.62 -1.35 1.93
CA ASP A 127 -27.41 -2.05 0.91
C ASP A 127 -26.59 -2.50 -0.31
N GLU A 128 -25.27 -2.28 -0.30
CA GLU A 128 -24.39 -2.65 -1.40
C GLU A 128 -23.95 -4.11 -1.29
N THR A 129 -23.92 -4.80 -2.44
CA THR A 129 -23.53 -6.22 -2.54
C THR A 129 -22.45 -6.47 -3.60
N THR A 130 -22.06 -5.43 -4.33
CA THR A 130 -21.05 -5.46 -5.39
C THR A 130 -20.14 -4.25 -5.22
N GLY A 131 -18.83 -4.41 -5.47
CA GLY A 131 -17.90 -3.29 -5.45
C GLY A 131 -17.84 -2.52 -6.79
N ASP A 132 -17.37 -1.29 -6.71
CA ASP A 132 -16.97 -0.42 -7.81
C ASP A 132 -15.56 0.12 -7.50
N GLU A 133 -14.57 -0.27 -8.30
CA GLU A 133 -13.17 0.14 -8.14
C GLU A 133 -12.97 1.67 -8.27
N LYS A 134 -13.96 2.39 -8.79
CA LYS A 134 -13.95 3.85 -8.90
C LYS A 134 -14.64 4.56 -7.74
N SER A 135 -15.15 3.82 -6.77
CA SER A 135 -15.76 4.37 -5.56
C SER A 135 -14.74 5.15 -4.73
N ASP A 136 -15.18 6.24 -4.11
CA ASP A 136 -14.37 7.03 -3.17
C ASP A 136 -14.04 6.25 -1.88
N TYR A 137 -14.63 5.07 -1.68
CA TYR A 137 -14.42 4.19 -0.53
C TYR A 137 -13.42 3.06 -0.79
N VAL A 138 -12.68 3.14 -1.90
CA VAL A 138 -11.66 2.15 -2.28
C VAL A 138 -10.36 2.38 -1.53
N LEU A 139 -9.79 1.29 -1.03
CA LEU A 139 -8.41 1.21 -0.56
C LEU A 139 -7.62 0.33 -1.53
N ARG A 140 -6.43 0.78 -1.92
CA ARG A 140 -5.55 0.10 -2.86
C ARG A 140 -4.54 -0.75 -2.11
N ARG A 141 -4.24 -1.93 -2.65
CA ARG A 141 -3.20 -2.79 -2.10
C ARG A 141 -1.83 -2.13 -2.20
N MET A 142 -1.05 -2.29 -1.15
CA MET A 142 0.31 -1.81 -1.03
C MET A 142 1.29 -2.96 -1.21
N ASP A 143 2.40 -2.70 -1.88
CA ASP A 143 3.54 -3.61 -1.85
C ASP A 143 4.19 -3.52 -0.47
N ALA A 144 4.48 -4.68 0.11
CA ALA A 144 5.01 -4.80 1.47
C ALA A 144 6.32 -5.60 1.47
N PHE A 145 7.40 -4.96 1.92
CA PHE A 145 8.71 -5.57 2.09
C PHE A 145 9.03 -5.63 3.58
N ALA A 146 9.53 -6.76 4.07
CA ALA A 146 9.80 -6.95 5.49
C ALA A 146 11.14 -7.67 5.71
N GLY A 147 11.90 -7.22 6.71
CA GLY A 147 13.22 -7.74 7.05
C GLY A 147 13.85 -6.91 8.16
N ASP A 148 14.75 -7.50 8.96
CA ASP A 148 15.45 -6.82 10.05
C ASP A 148 14.53 -6.02 11.02
N GLY A 149 13.32 -6.51 11.29
CA GLY A 149 12.35 -5.84 12.17
C GLY A 149 11.73 -4.57 11.57
N GLN A 150 11.85 -4.37 10.26
CA GLN A 150 11.24 -3.28 9.50
C GLN A 150 10.19 -3.81 8.53
N GLN A 151 9.25 -2.92 8.17
CA GLN A 151 8.28 -3.15 7.10
C GLN A 151 8.12 -1.88 6.28
N LEU A 152 8.51 -1.93 5.01
CA LEU A 152 8.25 -0.87 4.03
C LEU A 152 6.93 -1.15 3.31
N LEU A 153 6.07 -0.13 3.23
CA LEU A 153 4.82 -0.13 2.48
C LEU A 153 4.92 0.91 1.35
N VAL A 154 4.64 0.49 0.13
CA VAL A 154 4.72 1.32 -1.08
C VAL A 154 3.45 1.19 -1.90
N ASP A 155 2.91 2.32 -2.38
CA ASP A 155 1.87 2.30 -3.41
C ASP A 155 2.54 2.03 -4.77
N PRO A 156 2.33 0.85 -5.38
CA PRO A 156 3.00 0.50 -6.63
C PRO A 156 2.65 1.46 -7.77
N THR A 157 1.50 2.12 -7.72
CA THR A 157 1.09 3.11 -8.74
C THR A 157 1.89 4.42 -8.65
N GLN A 158 2.59 4.65 -7.53
CA GLN A 158 3.42 5.83 -7.29
C GLN A 158 4.91 5.58 -7.54
N VAL A 159 5.31 4.35 -7.83
CA VAL A 159 6.68 4.03 -8.22
C VAL A 159 7.00 4.66 -9.58
N ARG A 160 8.17 5.29 -9.67
CA ARG A 160 8.71 5.89 -10.90
C ARG A 160 10.10 5.35 -11.16
N VAL A 161 10.34 4.90 -12.38
CA VAL A 161 11.66 4.46 -12.85
C VAL A 161 12.08 5.36 -14.00
N CYS A 162 13.27 5.93 -13.93
CA CYS A 162 13.79 6.82 -14.98
C CYS A 162 15.32 6.81 -15.05
N VAL A 163 15.87 7.27 -16.18
CA VAL A 163 17.32 7.45 -16.34
C VAL A 163 17.67 8.91 -16.06
N GLN A 164 18.56 9.15 -15.11
CA GLN A 164 19.08 10.47 -14.76
C GLN A 164 20.60 10.48 -14.81
N ASN A 165 21.19 11.38 -15.60
CA ASN A 165 22.65 11.48 -15.77
C ASN A 165 23.32 10.14 -16.12
N GLY A 166 22.64 9.30 -16.89
CA GLY A 166 23.13 7.97 -17.28
C GLY A 166 22.94 6.86 -16.24
N ARG A 167 22.24 7.13 -15.13
CA ARG A 167 21.94 6.15 -14.07
C ARG A 167 20.45 5.85 -14.01
N ARG A 168 20.06 4.61 -13.71
CA ARG A 168 18.67 4.26 -13.46
C ARG A 168 18.33 4.60 -12.02
N ILE A 169 17.25 5.35 -11.88
CA ILE A 169 16.72 5.84 -10.61
C ILE A 169 15.32 5.27 -10.42
N ILE A 170 15.08 4.73 -9.23
CA ILE A 170 13.75 4.35 -8.76
C ILE A 170 13.35 5.36 -7.68
N ALA A 171 12.15 5.92 -7.78
CA ALA A 171 11.65 6.86 -6.78
C ALA A 171 10.20 6.56 -6.42
N PHE A 172 9.88 6.62 -5.13
CA PHE A 172 8.53 6.42 -4.61
C PHE A 172 8.38 7.06 -3.23
N PRO A 173 7.19 7.55 -2.86
CA PRO A 173 6.86 7.75 -1.47
C PRO A 173 6.66 6.39 -0.79
N GLY A 174 7.05 6.28 0.47
CA GLY A 174 6.91 5.05 1.23
C GLY A 174 6.70 5.31 2.71
N LEU A 175 6.26 4.26 3.40
CA LEU A 175 6.11 4.23 4.84
C LEU A 175 6.88 3.05 5.42
N ILE A 176 7.80 3.30 6.34
CA ILE A 176 8.49 2.24 7.09
C ILE A 176 7.91 2.17 8.50
N ASN A 177 7.40 1.00 8.86
CA ASN A 177 7.08 0.62 10.23
C ASN A 177 8.26 -0.11 10.85
N PHE A 178 8.50 0.13 12.14
CA PHE A 178 9.46 -0.61 12.94
C PHE A 178 8.72 -1.52 13.92
N GLU A 179 9.16 -2.76 14.05
CA GLU A 179 8.63 -3.72 15.02
C GLU A 179 8.82 -3.23 16.45
N HIS A 180 9.94 -2.54 16.71
CA HIS A 180 10.29 -1.99 18.01
C HIS A 180 10.52 -0.49 17.93
N ARG A 181 10.37 0.16 19.09
CA ARG A 181 10.70 1.57 19.30
C ARG A 181 12.17 1.80 19.00
N THR A 182 12.49 2.71 18.08
CA THR A 182 13.88 3.06 17.78
C THR A 182 14.50 3.90 18.90
N GLU A 183 15.83 4.06 18.90
CA GLU A 183 16.51 4.97 19.84
C GLU A 183 16.03 6.42 19.71
N GLY A 184 15.62 6.82 18.49
CA GLY A 184 14.98 8.11 18.22
C GLY A 184 13.54 8.21 18.73
N GLY A 185 13.02 7.18 19.36
CA GLY A 185 11.71 7.15 19.99
C GLY A 185 10.52 7.06 19.02
N HIS A 186 10.74 6.78 17.74
CA HIS A 186 9.69 6.60 16.73
C HIS A 186 9.43 5.11 16.46
N THR A 187 8.26 4.79 15.90
CA THR A 187 7.94 3.44 15.37
C THR A 187 7.44 3.44 13.93
N SER A 188 7.41 4.61 13.30
CA SER A 188 7.37 4.68 11.85
C SER A 188 8.06 5.93 11.32
N LEU A 189 8.38 5.89 10.03
CA LEU A 189 8.70 7.06 9.23
C LEU A 189 7.94 7.00 7.91
N ALA A 190 7.67 8.16 7.34
CA ALA A 190 7.13 8.32 5.99
C ALA A 190 7.98 9.33 5.23
N GLY A 191 8.26 9.07 3.98
CA GLY A 191 9.16 9.92 3.20
C GLY A 191 9.17 9.57 1.73
N ASP A 192 9.92 10.37 0.98
CA ASP A 192 10.27 10.06 -0.39
C ASP A 192 11.58 9.27 -0.39
N PHE A 193 11.60 8.17 -1.13
CA PHE A 193 12.79 7.34 -1.31
C PHE A 193 13.26 7.44 -2.75
N VAL A 194 14.58 7.57 -2.93
CA VAL A 194 15.24 7.58 -4.22
C VAL A 194 16.38 6.58 -4.18
N ILE A 195 16.40 5.64 -5.13
CA ILE A 195 17.37 4.56 -5.22
C ILE A 195 18.16 4.67 -6.52
N ASP A 196 19.49 4.63 -6.43
CA ASP A 196 20.40 4.49 -7.56
C ASP A 196 20.64 2.99 -7.80
N VAL A 197 20.09 2.48 -8.90
CA VAL A 197 20.03 1.04 -9.19
C VAL A 197 21.43 0.45 -9.37
N GLU A 198 22.31 1.16 -10.08
CA GLU A 198 23.65 0.67 -10.39
C GLU A 198 24.59 0.76 -9.18
N LYS A 199 24.45 1.81 -8.38
CA LYS A 199 25.28 1.97 -7.18
C LYS A 199 24.79 1.17 -5.98
N LYS A 200 23.52 0.77 -5.98
CA LYS A 200 22.86 0.14 -4.83
C LYS A 200 22.95 1.02 -3.57
N GLU A 201 22.64 2.29 -3.76
CA GLU A 201 22.55 3.29 -2.71
C GLU A 201 21.16 3.94 -2.77
N TYR A 202 20.70 4.49 -1.66
CA TYR A 202 19.45 5.24 -1.60
C TYR A 202 19.63 6.55 -0.84
N GLU A 203 18.75 7.50 -1.08
CA GLU A 203 18.59 8.70 -0.26
C GLU A 203 17.10 8.90 0.08
N MET A 204 16.87 9.73 1.09
CA MET A 204 15.53 10.12 1.52
C MET A 204 15.41 11.65 1.44
N PRO A 205 15.07 12.23 0.27
CA PRO A 205 14.99 13.68 0.09
C PRO A 205 14.08 14.38 1.10
N SER A 206 12.99 13.70 1.46
CA SER A 206 12.08 14.10 2.53
C SER A 206 11.81 12.92 3.46
N VAL A 207 11.72 13.18 4.76
CA VAL A 207 11.39 12.16 5.75
C VAL A 207 10.72 12.77 6.97
N ARG A 208 9.73 12.09 7.51
CA ARG A 208 8.97 12.45 8.71
C ARG A 208 8.91 11.24 9.63
N TYR A 209 9.29 11.44 10.89
CA TYR A 209 9.33 10.40 11.91
C TYR A 209 8.17 10.53 12.86
N TYR A 210 7.45 9.44 13.09
CA TYR A 210 6.23 9.44 13.87
C TYR A 210 6.36 8.54 15.08
N HIS A 211 5.78 9.01 16.18
CA HIS A 211 5.77 8.23 17.40
C HIS A 211 5.13 6.86 17.14
N ASP A 212 3.98 6.75 16.49
CA ASP A 212 3.29 5.48 16.33
C ASP A 212 3.40 4.91 14.91
N ARG A 213 3.12 3.62 14.76
CA ARG A 213 3.09 2.94 13.46
C ARG A 213 2.09 3.59 12.49
N PHE A 214 2.28 3.36 11.19
CA PHE A 214 1.45 3.92 10.12
C PHE A 214 1.41 5.45 10.08
N ALA A 215 2.54 6.10 10.39
CA ALA A 215 2.69 7.56 10.38
C ALA A 215 1.66 8.28 11.27
N THR A 216 1.29 7.65 12.39
CA THR A 216 0.30 8.19 13.33
C THR A 216 0.94 8.68 14.62
N GLY A 217 0.12 9.35 15.43
CA GLY A 217 0.57 9.97 16.67
C GLY A 217 1.42 11.22 16.43
N LYS A 218 2.29 11.54 17.39
CA LYS A 218 3.08 12.76 17.35
C LYS A 218 4.14 12.70 16.25
N LEU A 219 4.19 13.71 15.37
CA LEU A 219 5.34 13.99 14.52
C LEU A 219 6.55 14.38 15.41
N MET A 220 7.59 13.57 15.38
CA MET A 220 8.76 13.73 16.24
C MET A 220 9.86 14.58 15.60
N HIS A 221 10.12 14.34 14.32
CA HIS A 221 11.12 15.04 13.53
C HIS A 221 10.76 14.98 12.05
N SER A 222 11.24 15.95 11.28
CA SER A 222 11.08 15.99 9.83
C SER A 222 12.26 16.67 9.16
N ALA A 223 12.60 16.22 7.96
CA ALA A 223 13.53 16.87 7.06
C ALA A 223 12.91 16.90 5.65
N GLU A 224 13.05 18.04 4.95
CA GLU A 224 12.41 18.29 3.64
C GLU A 224 13.45 18.60 2.53
N GLU A 225 14.74 18.62 2.89
CA GLU A 225 15.86 18.97 2.00
C GLU A 225 17.08 18.08 2.31
N ASN A 226 16.86 16.78 2.46
CA ASN A 226 17.87 15.80 2.85
C ASN A 226 18.50 15.09 1.63
N GLU A 227 18.68 15.83 0.53
CA GLU A 227 19.23 15.31 -0.72
C GLU A 227 20.75 15.34 -0.76
N GLY A 228 21.33 14.38 -1.48
CA GLY A 228 22.77 14.25 -1.65
C GLY A 228 23.44 13.37 -0.59
N ASP A 229 22.70 12.98 0.45
CA ASP A 229 23.16 12.10 1.53
C ASP A 229 22.80 10.64 1.20
N TRP A 230 23.54 10.07 0.24
CA TRP A 230 23.38 8.69 -0.20
C TRP A 230 23.86 7.70 0.88
N LEU A 231 23.04 6.70 1.13
CA LEU A 231 23.25 5.64 2.11
C LEU A 231 23.36 4.29 1.39
N PRO A 232 24.28 3.41 1.81
CA PRO A 232 24.30 2.02 1.35
C PRO A 232 23.15 1.24 2.01
N PHE A 233 22.71 0.16 1.36
CA PHE A 233 21.82 -0.83 2.00
C PHE A 233 22.55 -1.62 3.09
N SER A 234 21.82 -2.05 4.12
CA SER A 234 22.37 -2.85 5.22
C SER A 234 22.55 -4.34 4.89
N GLY A 235 21.99 -4.83 3.79
CA GLY A 235 22.08 -6.22 3.34
C GLY A 235 20.84 -6.66 2.55
N ASP A 236 20.66 -7.97 2.39
CA ASP A 236 19.51 -8.52 1.64
C ASP A 236 18.18 -8.42 2.42
N GLU A 237 18.23 -8.31 3.75
CA GLU A 237 17.05 -8.07 4.60
C GLU A 237 16.64 -6.59 4.63
N ASP A 238 17.45 -5.69 4.06
CA ASP A 238 17.10 -4.27 3.95
C ASP A 238 15.86 -4.11 3.06
N VAL A 239 14.81 -3.52 3.61
CA VAL A 239 13.51 -3.37 2.94
C VAL A 239 13.58 -2.49 1.68
N LEU A 240 14.54 -1.57 1.58
CA LEU A 240 14.79 -0.77 0.38
C LEU A 240 15.62 -1.53 -0.65
N ALA A 241 16.51 -2.43 -0.22
CA ALA A 241 17.16 -3.37 -1.14
C ALA A 241 16.13 -4.34 -1.75
N GLN A 242 15.18 -4.84 -0.96
CA GLN A 242 14.07 -5.65 -1.48
C GLN A 242 13.22 -4.87 -2.49
N ALA A 243 12.89 -3.60 -2.19
CA ALA A 243 12.17 -2.73 -3.13
C ALA A 243 12.97 -2.46 -4.42
N LEU A 244 14.29 -2.29 -4.33
CA LEU A 244 15.17 -2.20 -5.50
C LEU A 244 15.02 -3.45 -6.38
N GLU A 245 15.13 -4.64 -5.81
CA GLU A 245 15.04 -5.90 -6.55
C GLU A 245 13.67 -6.07 -7.21
N ALA A 246 12.59 -5.63 -6.56
CA ALA A 246 11.23 -5.67 -7.09
C ALA A 246 11.01 -4.69 -8.25
N TYR A 247 11.56 -3.47 -8.17
CA TYR A 247 11.22 -2.38 -9.09
C TYR A 247 12.28 -2.08 -10.16
N ARG A 248 13.48 -2.65 -10.08
CA ARG A 248 14.55 -2.38 -11.07
C ARG A 248 14.23 -2.84 -12.49
N GLY A 249 13.25 -3.74 -12.66
CA GLY A 249 12.94 -4.39 -13.94
C GLY A 249 14.08 -5.29 -14.43
N GLU A 250 13.99 -5.74 -15.68
CA GLU A 250 15.09 -6.39 -16.40
C GLU A 250 16.12 -5.37 -16.91
#